data_AF-A0A0C9X0V1-F1
#
_entry.id   AF-A0A0C9X0V1-F1
#
_cell.length_a   1.000
_cell.length_b   1.000
_cell.length_c   1.000
_cell.angle_alpha   90.00
_cell.angle_beta   90.00
_cell.angle_gamma   90.00
#
_symmetry.space_group_name_H-M   'P 1'
#
loop_
_entity.id
_entity.type
_entity.pdbx_description
1 polymer ?
#
loop_
_entity_poly.entity_id
_entity_poly.type
_entity_poly.pdbx_seq_one_letter_code
_entity_poly.pdbx_strand_id
1 'polypeptide(L)'
;VNDVLNDTKWSFISDTKTFEDIAFLCITTAIVAEHSYFLWKQKPSKSSAPFKLAAQKFNSSADLNKIKTAIEEASHFKTKDQKHALVKIALENCLCEFLISQVFQCLSLIYLS
;
A
#
# COMPACT_ATOMS: atom_id res chain seq x y z
N VAL A 1 23.11 9.80 -5.11
CA VAL A 1 21.74 9.63 -4.58
C VAL A 1 21.66 8.20 -4.11
N ASN A 2 21.63 7.95 -2.79
CA ASN A 2 21.42 6.59 -2.31
C ASN A 2 19.99 6.17 -2.64
N ASP A 3 19.85 4.94 -3.15
CA ASP A 3 18.53 4.36 -3.36
C ASP A 3 17.80 4.30 -2.02
N VAL A 4 16.61 4.90 -1.96
CA VAL A 4 15.83 4.97 -0.73
C VAL A 4 15.38 3.59 -0.25
N LEU A 5 15.34 2.62 -1.16
CA LEU A 5 15.07 1.22 -0.88
C LEU A 5 16.18 0.60 -0.03
N ASN A 6 17.43 1.01 -0.21
CA ASN A 6 18.59 0.53 0.58
C ASN A 6 18.68 1.20 1.96
N ASP A 7 18.06 2.36 2.10
CA ASP A 7 18.11 3.21 3.29
C ASP A 7 16.94 2.96 4.26
N THR A 8 15.90 2.27 3.81
CA THR A 8 14.69 1.99 4.58
C THR A 8 14.76 0.58 5.14
N LYS A 9 14.64 0.42 6.46
CA LYS A 9 14.49 -0.89 7.07
C LYS A 9 13.10 -1.44 6.77
N TRP A 10 13.03 -2.20 5.69
CA TRP A 10 11.85 -2.98 5.32
C TRP A 10 11.74 -4.27 6.14
N SER A 11 11.77 -4.17 7.47
CA SER A 11 11.81 -5.35 8.34
C SER A 11 10.57 -6.26 8.24
N PHE A 12 9.51 -5.78 7.58
CA PHE A 12 8.32 -6.57 7.25
C PHE A 12 8.41 -7.30 5.91
N ILE A 13 9.40 -7.00 5.07
CA ILE A 13 9.74 -7.78 3.89
C ILE A 13 10.60 -8.94 4.36
N SER A 14 9.98 -10.08 4.60
CA SER A 14 10.71 -11.35 4.71
C SER A 14 11.26 -11.77 3.35
N ASP A 15 12.33 -12.57 3.34
CA ASP A 15 12.82 -13.25 2.14
C ASP A 15 11.80 -14.32 1.71
N THR A 16 10.73 -13.91 1.04
CA THR A 16 9.56 -14.78 0.82
C THR A 16 9.19 -14.94 -0.65
N LYS A 17 8.73 -16.16 -1.00
CA LYS A 17 8.52 -16.67 -2.37
C LYS A 17 7.05 -16.97 -2.71
N THR A 18 6.11 -16.66 -1.82
CA THR A 18 4.68 -16.96 -2.04
C THR A 18 3.95 -15.81 -2.73
N PHE A 19 2.76 -16.09 -3.28
CA PHE A 19 1.92 -15.06 -3.89
C PHE A 19 1.47 -14.03 -2.85
N GLU A 20 1.08 -14.48 -1.68
CA GLU A 20 0.60 -13.66 -0.57
C GLU A 20 1.69 -12.70 -0.09
N ASP A 21 2.92 -13.17 0.01
CA ASP A 21 4.05 -12.35 0.40
C ASP A 21 4.38 -11.29 -0.66
N ILE A 22 4.33 -11.64 -1.95
CA ILE A 22 4.52 -10.70 -3.06
C ILE A 22 3.40 -9.66 -3.07
N ALA A 23 2.14 -10.09 -2.89
CA ALA A 23 0.99 -9.19 -2.83
C ALA A 23 1.12 -8.22 -1.64
N PHE A 24 1.52 -8.73 -0.48
CA PHE A 24 1.77 -7.91 0.71
C PHE A 24 2.87 -6.89 0.45
N LEU A 25 3.99 -7.31 -0.13
CA LEU A 25 5.08 -6.41 -0.53
C LEU A 25 4.62 -5.30 -1.48
N CYS A 26 3.86 -5.64 -2.52
CA CYS A 26 3.36 -4.66 -3.48
C CYS A 26 2.39 -3.67 -2.84
N ILE A 27 1.45 -4.16 -2.03
CA ILE A 27 0.46 -3.31 -1.34
C ILE A 27 1.14 -2.36 -0.36
N THR A 28 2.03 -2.88 0.50
CA THR A 28 2.77 -2.06 1.47
C THR A 28 3.65 -1.01 0.79
N THR A 29 4.30 -1.35 -0.32
CA THR A 29 5.08 -0.40 -1.11
C THR A 29 4.22 0.72 -1.69
N ALA A 30 3.03 0.39 -2.22
CA ALA A 30 2.11 1.38 -2.76
C ALA A 30 1.65 2.38 -1.69
N ILE A 31 1.28 1.88 -0.50
CA ILE A 31 0.86 2.71 0.63
C ILE A 31 1.99 3.66 1.07
N VAL A 32 3.21 3.13 1.22
CA VAL A 32 4.39 3.94 1.59
C VAL A 32 4.71 4.99 0.53
N ALA A 33 4.66 4.64 -0.75
CA ALA A 33 4.93 5.56 -1.85
C ALA A 33 3.91 6.71 -1.88
N GLU A 34 2.63 6.43 -1.69
CA GLU A 34 1.58 7.44 -1.63
C GLU A 34 1.75 8.37 -0.43
N HIS A 35 1.93 7.82 0.78
CA HIS A 35 2.20 8.63 1.97
C HIS A 35 3.45 9.50 1.80
N SER A 36 4.49 8.95 1.19
CA SER A 36 5.71 9.68 0.87
C SER A 36 5.44 10.84 -0.10
N TYR A 37 4.63 10.62 -1.14
CA TYR A 37 4.23 11.65 -2.09
C TYR A 37 3.46 12.78 -1.41
N PHE A 38 2.52 12.46 -0.50
CA PHE A 38 1.78 13.48 0.25
C PHE A 38 2.69 14.30 1.17
N LEU A 39 3.60 13.66 1.90
CA LEU A 39 4.59 14.34 2.73
C LEU A 39 5.51 15.23 1.89
N TRP A 40 5.94 14.74 0.73
CA TRP A 40 6.73 15.51 -0.22
C TRP A 40 5.94 16.71 -0.77
N LYS A 41 4.66 16.57 -1.08
CA LYS A 41 3.82 17.68 -1.59
C LYS A 41 3.68 18.80 -0.56
N GLN A 42 3.60 18.47 0.74
CA GLN A 42 3.57 19.45 1.82
C GLN A 42 4.89 20.21 1.97
N LYS A 43 6.02 19.49 1.84
CA LYS A 43 7.36 20.08 1.90
C LYS A 43 8.28 19.42 0.88
N PRO A 44 8.32 19.94 -0.36
CA PRO A 44 9.12 19.36 -1.43
C PRO A 44 10.59 19.31 -1.05
N SER A 45 11.19 18.14 -1.22
CA SER A 45 12.58 17.90 -0.86
C SER A 45 13.21 16.91 -1.84
N LYS A 46 14.51 17.08 -2.10
CA LYS A 46 15.32 16.07 -2.81
C LYS A 46 15.86 14.99 -1.86
N SER A 47 15.60 15.12 -0.56
CA SER A 47 15.98 14.12 0.44
C SER A 47 15.01 12.93 0.47
N SER A 48 15.48 11.80 0.97
CA SER A 48 14.67 10.62 1.25
C SER A 48 13.80 10.72 2.50
N ALA A 49 13.81 11.87 3.19
CA ALA A 49 13.10 12.04 4.46
C ALA A 49 11.58 11.78 4.37
N PRO A 50 10.85 12.24 3.32
CA PRO A 50 9.42 11.94 3.19
C PRO A 50 9.14 10.43 3.12
N PHE A 51 9.99 9.69 2.41
CA PHE A 51 9.86 8.25 2.26
C PHE A 51 10.14 7.51 3.57
N LYS A 52 11.23 7.86 4.26
CA LYS A 52 11.57 7.27 5.57
C LYS A 52 10.46 7.49 6.58
N LEU A 53 9.90 8.70 6.62
CA LEU A 53 8.79 9.03 7.51
C LEU A 53 7.50 8.27 7.14
N ALA A 54 7.20 8.14 5.85
CA ALA A 54 6.07 7.34 5.38
C ALA A 54 6.18 5.87 5.78
N ALA A 55 7.37 5.26 5.62
CA ALA A 55 7.62 3.89 6.02
C ALA A 55 7.52 3.68 7.53
N GLN A 56 8.07 4.62 8.32
CA GLN A 56 7.92 4.60 9.78
C GLN A 56 6.46 4.72 10.21
N LYS A 57 5.71 5.64 9.59
CA LYS A 57 4.29 5.83 9.88
C LYS A 57 3.51 4.56 9.54
N PHE A 58 3.73 3.99 8.37
CA PHE A 58 3.14 2.71 7.96
C PHE A 58 3.38 1.62 9.01
N ASN A 59 4.63 1.40 9.42
CA ASN A 59 4.95 0.39 10.44
C ASN A 59 4.27 0.64 11.80
N SER A 60 4.03 1.90 12.16
CA SER A 60 3.41 2.26 13.44
C SER A 60 1.88 2.24 13.44
N SER A 61 1.25 2.48 12.29
CA SER A 61 -0.21 2.72 12.21
C SER A 61 -0.97 1.70 11.36
N ALA A 62 -0.29 0.96 10.48
CA ALA A 62 -0.94 -0.01 9.63
C ALA A 62 -1.32 -1.27 10.42
N ASP A 63 -2.55 -1.73 10.22
CA ASP A 63 -2.97 -3.04 10.69
C ASP A 63 -2.45 -4.12 9.74
N LEU A 64 -1.19 -4.52 9.95
CA LEU A 64 -0.51 -5.50 9.10
C LEU A 64 -1.23 -6.85 9.09
N ASN A 65 -1.88 -7.23 10.20
CA ASN A 65 -2.61 -8.48 10.30
C ASN A 65 -3.88 -8.45 9.45
N LYS A 66 -4.60 -7.32 9.45
CA LYS A 66 -5.76 -7.12 8.57
C LYS A 66 -5.38 -7.20 7.09
N ILE A 67 -4.29 -6.55 6.69
CA ILE A 67 -3.82 -6.60 5.29
C ILE A 67 -3.44 -8.04 4.90
N LYS A 68 -2.68 -8.74 5.75
CA LYS A 68 -2.28 -10.13 5.48
C LYS A 68 -3.49 -11.07 5.37
N THR A 69 -4.43 -10.96 6.29
CA THR A 69 -5.66 -11.77 6.30
C THR A 69 -6.48 -11.55 5.02
N ALA A 70 -6.65 -10.29 4.61
CA ALA A 70 -7.39 -9.98 3.38
C ALA A 70 -6.69 -10.52 2.12
N ILE A 71 -5.35 -10.53 2.09
CA ILE A 71 -4.59 -11.11 0.99
C ILE A 71 -4.74 -12.64 0.95
N GLU A 72 -4.69 -13.30 2.10
CA GLU A 72 -4.90 -14.74 2.23
C GLU A 72 -6.31 -15.12 1.74
N GLU A 73 -7.34 -14.39 2.17
CA GLU A 73 -8.71 -14.59 1.67
C GLU A 73 -8.80 -14.41 0.14
N ALA A 74 -8.14 -13.37 -0.40
CA ALA A 74 -8.09 -13.12 -1.83
C ALA A 74 -7.31 -14.18 -2.62
N SER A 75 -6.36 -14.88 -1.99
CA SER A 75 -5.53 -15.88 -2.67
C SER A 75 -6.35 -17.11 -3.10
N HIS A 76 -7.47 -17.36 -2.42
CA HIS A 76 -8.42 -18.43 -2.74
C HIS A 76 -9.39 -18.11 -3.90
N PHE A 77 -9.41 -16.87 -4.40
CA PHE A 77 -10.29 -16.48 -5.50
C PHE A 77 -9.78 -16.92 -6.87
N LYS A 78 -10.68 -16.95 -7.85
CA LYS A 78 -10.29 -17.08 -9.26
C LYS A 78 -9.47 -15.87 -9.69
N THR A 79 -8.53 -16.05 -10.61
CA THR A 79 -7.54 -15.03 -11.00
C THR A 79 -8.12 -13.65 -11.33
N LYS A 80 -9.30 -13.56 -11.97
CA LYS A 80 -9.95 -12.27 -12.28
C LYS A 80 -10.39 -11.54 -11.00
N ASP A 81 -10.99 -12.28 -10.08
CA ASP A 81 -11.56 -11.72 -8.83
C ASP A 81 -10.46 -11.46 -7.81
N GLN A 82 -9.42 -12.30 -7.79
CA GLN A 82 -8.19 -12.11 -7.03
C GLN A 82 -7.52 -10.77 -7.36
N LYS A 83 -7.37 -10.42 -8.64
CA LYS A 83 -6.79 -9.13 -9.06
C LYS A 83 -7.61 -7.94 -8.52
N HIS A 84 -8.94 -8.01 -8.62
CA HIS A 84 -9.80 -6.97 -8.09
C HIS A 84 -9.73 -6.86 -6.57
N ALA A 85 -9.67 -8.01 -5.87
CA ALA A 85 -9.53 -8.05 -4.42
C ALA A 85 -8.21 -7.41 -3.97
N LEU A 86 -7.08 -7.72 -4.61
CA LEU A 86 -5.80 -7.08 -4.29
C LEU A 86 -5.81 -5.57 -4.51
N VAL A 87 -6.42 -5.09 -5.60
CA VAL A 87 -6.58 -3.65 -5.86
C VAL A 87 -7.47 -3.00 -4.80
N LYS A 88 -8.57 -3.65 -4.41
CA LYS A 88 -9.46 -3.17 -3.36
C LYS A 88 -8.74 -3.07 -2.00
N ILE A 89 -7.95 -4.09 -1.64
CA ILE A 89 -7.15 -4.09 -0.42
C ILE A 89 -6.16 -2.92 -0.43
N ALA A 90 -5.44 -2.72 -1.54
CA ALA A 90 -4.52 -1.60 -1.68
C ALA A 90 -5.25 -0.26 -1.47
N LEU A 91 -6.35 -0.03 -2.19
CA LEU A 91 -7.14 1.20 -2.11
C LEU A 91 -7.66 1.43 -0.68
N GLU A 92 -8.25 0.44 -0.03
CA GLU A 92 -8.78 0.58 1.33
C GLU A 92 -7.72 0.95 2.38
N ASN A 93 -6.44 0.66 2.12
CA ASN A 93 -5.33 0.96 3.03
C ASN A 93 -4.45 2.14 2.58
N CYS A 94 -4.50 2.50 1.30
CA CYS A 94 -3.89 3.70 0.70
C CYS A 94 -4.63 5.00 1.09
N LEU A 95 -5.93 4.89 1.36
CA LEU A 95 -6.79 6.05 1.59
C LEU A 95 -6.48 6.76 2.92
N CYS A 96 -5.66 7.80 2.82
CA CYS A 96 -5.78 8.97 3.68
C CYS A 96 -7.26 9.37 3.80
N GLU A 97 -7.67 9.79 5.01
CA GLU A 97 -9.00 10.26 5.40
C GLU A 97 -9.65 11.30 4.45
N PHE A 98 -8.89 11.89 3.52
CA PHE A 98 -9.33 12.90 2.55
C PHE A 98 -9.95 12.35 1.25
N LEU A 99 -9.74 11.09 0.89
CA LEU A 99 -10.17 10.53 -0.41
C LEU A 99 -11.47 9.73 -0.35
N ILE A 100 -12.07 9.55 0.82
CA ILE A 100 -13.35 8.83 1.00
C ILE A 100 -14.44 9.44 0.10
N SER A 101 -14.45 10.75 -0.15
CA SER A 101 -15.51 11.32 -1.00
C SER A 101 -15.31 11.10 -2.52
N GLN A 102 -14.08 11.00 -3.03
CA GLN A 102 -13.82 10.90 -4.48
C GLN A 102 -13.55 9.47 -4.94
N VAL A 103 -12.96 8.62 -4.09
CA VAL A 103 -12.66 7.23 -4.46
C VAL A 103 -13.90 6.34 -4.38
N PHE A 104 -14.86 6.62 -3.49
CA PHE A 104 -16.19 5.96 -3.56
C PHE A 104 -16.92 6.29 -4.88
N GLN A 105 -16.76 7.50 -5.42
CA GLN A 105 -17.31 7.85 -6.74
C GLN A 105 -16.63 7.05 -7.86
N CYS A 106 -15.30 6.95 -7.86
CA CYS A 106 -14.59 6.13 -8.85
C CYS A 106 -14.89 4.62 -8.74
N LEU A 107 -14.97 4.08 -7.53
CA LEU A 107 -15.33 2.67 -7.32
C LEU A 107 -16.77 2.38 -7.75
N SER A 108 -17.71 3.27 -7.46
CA SER A 108 -19.10 3.11 -7.93
C SER A 108 -19.20 3.05 -9.46
N LEU A 109 -18.39 3.84 -10.18
CA LEU A 109 -18.35 3.82 -11.65
C LEU A 109 -17.74 2.52 -12.21
N ILE A 110 -16.74 1.96 -11.54
CA ILE A 110 -16.12 0.70 -11.95
C ILE A 110 -17.03 -0.51 -11.65
N TYR A 111 -17.79 -0.48 -10.55
CA TYR A 111 -18.70 -1.58 -10.16
C TYR A 111 -20.08 -1.55 -10.86
N LEU A 112 -20.47 -0.41 -11.46
CA LEU A 112 -21.71 -0.24 -12.23
C LEU A 112 -21.52 -0.45 -13.76
N SER A 113 -20.31 -0.77 -14.20
CA SER A 113 -19.96 -1.05 -15.61
C SER A 113 -19.72 -2.53 -15.83
#